data_AF-A0A3C7W0Q7-F1
#
_entry.id   AF-A0A3C7W0Q7-F1
#
_cell.length_a   1.000
_cell.length_b   1.000
_cell.length_c   1.000
_cell.angle_alpha   90.00
_cell.angle_beta   90.00
_cell.angle_gamma   90.00
#
_symmetry.space_group_name_H-M   'P 1'
#
loop_
_entity.id
_entity.type
_entity.pdbx_description
1 polymer ?
#
loop_
_entity_poly.entity_id
_entity_poly.type
_entity_poly.pdbx_seq_one_letter_code
_entity_poly.pdbx_strand_id
1 'polypeptide(L)'
;LPLAFVVASTAPQEEVYRVGEELLQRARESGLFIFVNQTLDFNRPEVEVRIDRERAARLGIAMRDIGQTLAVMLGEAEVNRFSVDDRSYKVIPQAGRDFRLTEEELEKYYLRTASDELVPLSSVIRLEHRVQPNQLSQYQQLNSTTIQGLVMPPNTLGTGLALLEETLAEIAPPSFRAGYTGESRRFMQESGSFPVLFGLSLILIFLVLAAQFNSFRDPLVVLVAVPLSIFGAVVPIAIGVVTLNIYTQIGLLTLIGLISKHGILIVEFANQLTARGTDRRAAV
;
A
#
# COMPACT_ATOMS: atom_id res chain seq x y z
N LEU A 1 -3.86 8.05 -0.61
CA LEU A 1 -3.17 8.56 -1.81
C LEU A 1 -3.28 7.51 -2.92
N PRO A 2 -3.41 7.90 -4.21
CA PRO A 2 -3.63 6.93 -5.29
C PRO A 2 -2.41 6.02 -5.51
N LEU A 3 -1.19 6.56 -5.37
CA LEU A 3 0.02 5.76 -5.34
C LEU A 3 0.29 5.25 -3.92
N ALA A 4 0.41 3.93 -3.79
CA ALA A 4 0.73 3.23 -2.55
C ALA A 4 1.54 1.96 -2.86
N PHE A 5 2.87 2.13 -2.90
CA PHE A 5 3.86 1.09 -3.16
C PHE A 5 4.47 0.64 -1.83
N VAL A 6 4.52 -0.67 -1.58
CA VAL A 6 5.03 -1.24 -0.34
C VAL A 6 6.40 -1.84 -0.58
N VAL A 7 7.35 -1.47 0.29
CA VAL A 7 8.65 -2.10 0.40
C VAL A 7 8.62 -2.98 1.65
N ALA A 8 8.75 -4.29 1.48
CA ALA A 8 8.65 -5.26 2.58
C ALA A 8 9.88 -6.17 2.64
N SER A 9 10.35 -6.52 3.84
CA SER A 9 11.52 -7.38 4.04
C SER A 9 11.47 -8.10 5.39
N THR A 10 12.25 -9.18 5.51
CA THR A 10 12.56 -9.81 6.81
C THR A 10 13.60 -9.02 7.61
N ALA A 11 14.21 -7.99 7.01
CA ALA A 11 15.20 -7.13 7.65
C ALA A 11 14.60 -6.28 8.80
N PRO A 12 15.44 -5.77 9.72
CA PRO A 12 15.03 -4.79 10.73
C PRO A 12 14.43 -3.51 10.10
N GLN A 13 13.65 -2.78 10.88
CA GLN A 13 12.93 -1.61 10.38
C GLN A 13 13.86 -0.47 9.97
N GLU A 14 15.02 -0.36 10.59
CA GLU A 14 16.07 0.60 10.25
C GLU A 14 16.57 0.38 8.82
N GLU A 15 16.72 -0.89 8.41
CA GLU A 15 17.16 -1.23 7.07
C GLU A 15 16.04 -1.00 6.04
N VAL A 16 14.80 -1.34 6.41
CA VAL A 16 13.62 -1.04 5.58
C VAL A 16 13.45 0.47 5.38
N TYR A 17 13.67 1.25 6.43
CA TYR A 17 13.64 2.70 6.37
C TYR A 17 14.73 3.26 5.46
N ARG A 18 15.97 2.78 5.61
CA ARG A 18 17.10 3.20 4.76
C ARG A 18 16.85 2.94 3.27
N VAL A 19 16.39 1.74 2.92
CA VAL A 19 16.06 1.39 1.53
C VAL A 19 14.86 2.20 1.03
N GLY A 20 13.86 2.41 1.88
CA GLY A 20 12.72 3.27 1.56
C GLY A 20 13.11 4.72 1.28
N GLU A 21 14.01 5.30 2.08
CA GLU A 21 14.54 6.65 1.89
C GLU A 21 15.35 6.77 0.59
N GLU A 22 16.20 5.77 0.30
CA GLU A 22 16.95 5.75 -0.95
C GLU A 22 16.02 5.63 -2.18
N LEU A 23 14.98 4.80 -2.08
CA LEU A 23 13.94 4.69 -3.10
C LEU A 23 13.18 6.01 -3.26
N LEU A 24 12.86 6.68 -2.15
CA LEU A 24 12.17 7.96 -2.12
C LEU A 24 12.99 9.06 -2.78
N GLN A 25 14.31 9.07 -2.54
CA GLN A 25 15.23 10.00 -3.15
C GLN A 25 15.26 9.81 -4.67
N ARG A 26 15.46 8.59 -5.17
CA ARG A 26 15.43 8.32 -6.63
C ARG A 26 14.07 8.61 -7.26
N ALA A 27 12.98 8.33 -6.55
CA ALA A 27 11.64 8.70 -6.99
C ALA A 27 11.52 10.22 -7.17
N ARG A 28 12.02 11.03 -6.22
CA ARG A 28 12.02 12.50 -6.32
C ARG A 28 12.91 12.98 -7.48
N GLU A 29 14.08 12.39 -7.66
CA GLU A 29 15.03 12.73 -8.72
C GLU A 29 14.47 12.42 -10.13
N SER A 30 13.59 11.44 -10.26
CA SER A 30 12.94 11.10 -11.53
C SER A 30 12.06 12.21 -12.12
N GLY A 31 11.58 13.14 -11.29
CA GLY A 31 10.61 14.15 -11.69
C GLY A 31 9.21 13.62 -12.05
N LEU A 32 8.96 12.31 -11.92
CA LEU A 32 7.67 11.69 -12.28
C LEU A 32 6.56 11.92 -11.26
N PHE A 33 6.87 12.47 -10.08
CA PHE A 33 5.92 12.62 -8.99
C PHE A 33 5.78 14.07 -8.57
N ILE A 34 4.57 14.50 -8.25
CA ILE A 34 4.31 15.82 -7.63
C ILE A 34 4.85 15.81 -6.21
N PHE A 35 4.55 14.75 -5.48
CA PHE A 35 5.15 14.47 -4.18
C PHE A 35 5.13 12.96 -3.94
N VAL A 36 6.12 12.51 -3.20
CA VAL A 36 6.24 11.17 -2.65
C VAL A 36 6.77 11.28 -1.24
N ASN A 37 6.20 10.48 -0.35
CA ASN A 37 6.57 10.37 1.05
C ASN A 37 6.55 8.91 1.49
N GLN A 38 7.24 8.64 2.58
CA GLN A 38 7.29 7.35 3.23
C GLN A 38 6.46 7.35 4.52
N THR A 39 5.83 6.23 4.85
CA THR A 39 5.04 6.11 6.10
C THR A 39 5.88 5.81 7.35
N LEU A 40 6.92 5.00 7.20
CA LEU A 40 7.85 4.68 8.29
C LEU A 40 8.85 5.82 8.44
N ASP A 41 8.94 6.37 9.64
CA ASP A 41 9.86 7.45 9.99
C ASP A 41 10.41 7.21 11.41
N PHE A 42 11.70 7.51 11.60
CA PHE A 42 12.36 7.46 12.91
C PHE A 42 12.37 8.88 13.49
N ASN A 43 11.19 9.33 13.92
CA ASN A 43 10.97 10.69 14.42
C ASN A 43 10.31 10.73 15.81
N ARG A 44 10.20 9.58 16.48
CA ARG A 44 9.64 9.49 17.83
C ARG A 44 10.78 9.43 18.85
N PRO A 45 11.08 10.54 19.55
CA PRO A 45 12.09 10.50 20.61
C PRO A 45 11.53 9.69 21.79
N GLU A 46 12.37 8.81 22.32
CA GLU A 46 12.08 7.96 23.46
C GLU A 46 13.24 8.04 24.46
N VAL A 47 12.90 8.16 25.74
CA VAL A 47 13.88 8.07 26.84
C VAL A 47 13.77 6.67 27.43
N GLU A 48 14.77 5.85 27.20
CA GLU A 48 14.87 4.50 27.75
C GLU A 48 15.49 4.55 29.15
N VAL A 49 14.75 4.07 30.16
CA VAL A 49 15.22 3.98 31.54
C VAL A 49 15.97 2.66 31.73
N ARG A 50 17.31 2.70 31.70
CA ARG A 50 18.18 1.54 31.99
C ARG A 50 18.39 1.43 33.49
N ILE A 51 18.02 0.30 34.09
CA ILE A 51 18.17 0.07 35.54
C ILE A 51 19.46 -0.73 35.81
N ASP A 52 20.34 -0.20 36.66
CA ASP A 52 21.50 -0.92 37.20
C ASP A 52 21.04 -1.83 38.35
N ARG A 53 20.80 -3.09 37.98
CA ARG A 53 20.28 -4.12 38.91
C ARG A 53 21.27 -4.44 40.03
N GLU A 54 22.58 -4.36 39.76
CA GLU A 54 23.60 -4.63 40.78
C GLU A 54 23.68 -3.51 41.80
N ARG A 55 23.60 -2.25 41.35
CA ARG A 55 23.56 -1.08 42.23
C ARG A 55 22.30 -1.06 43.07
N ALA A 56 21.14 -1.37 42.47
CA ALA A 56 19.88 -1.51 43.19
C ALA A 56 19.97 -2.61 44.28
N ALA A 57 20.53 -3.77 43.95
CA ALA A 57 20.69 -4.86 44.91
C ALA A 57 21.62 -4.49 46.08
N ARG A 58 22.74 -3.81 45.82
CA ARG A 58 23.66 -3.32 46.87
C ARG A 58 23.01 -2.31 47.82
N LEU A 59 22.05 -1.53 47.32
CA LEU A 59 21.28 -0.56 48.10
C LEU A 59 20.04 -1.17 48.76
N GLY A 60 19.81 -2.47 48.61
CA GLY A 60 18.65 -3.16 49.17
C GLY A 60 17.32 -2.72 48.55
N ILE A 61 17.33 -2.34 47.28
CA ILE A 61 16.14 -1.91 46.52
C ILE A 61 15.67 -3.07 45.63
N ALA A 62 14.41 -3.50 45.77
CA ALA A 62 13.87 -4.53 44.91
C ALA A 62 13.41 -3.95 43.57
N MET A 63 13.57 -4.73 42.48
CA MET A 63 13.11 -4.32 41.14
C MET A 63 11.60 -4.05 41.08
N ARG A 64 10.82 -4.73 41.94
CA ARG A 64 9.38 -4.50 42.09
C ARG A 64 9.09 -3.07 42.57
N ASP A 65 9.86 -2.56 43.52
CA ASP A 65 9.66 -1.23 44.11
C ASP A 65 9.98 -0.15 43.08
N ILE A 66 11.03 -0.35 42.28
CA ILE A 66 11.38 0.53 41.15
C ILE A 66 10.24 0.55 40.13
N GLY A 67 9.77 -0.63 39.70
CA GLY A 67 8.68 -0.74 38.72
C GLY A 67 7.37 -0.13 39.22
N GLN A 68 7.01 -0.35 40.49
CA GLN A 68 5.79 0.20 41.09
C GLN A 68 5.87 1.73 41.23
N THR A 69 7.02 2.26 41.63
CA THR A 69 7.25 3.71 41.71
C THR A 69 7.10 4.36 40.34
N LEU A 70 7.78 3.83 39.31
CA LEU A 70 7.66 4.35 37.95
C LEU A 70 6.24 4.23 37.38
N ALA A 71 5.55 3.11 37.65
CA ALA A 71 4.17 2.90 37.20
C ALA A 71 3.18 3.90 37.82
N VAL A 72 3.33 4.20 39.12
CA VAL A 72 2.50 5.18 39.82
C VAL A 72 2.86 6.62 39.41
N MET A 73 4.14 6.95 39.28
CA MET A 73 4.56 8.33 39.01
C MET A 73 4.32 8.74 37.55
N LEU A 74 4.55 7.82 36.60
CA LEU A 74 4.52 8.09 35.15
C LEU A 74 3.51 7.24 34.37
N GLY A 75 3.32 5.98 34.77
CA GLY A 75 2.62 4.96 33.98
C GLY A 75 1.09 5.01 34.03
N GLU A 76 0.50 6.05 34.62
CA GLU A 76 -0.94 6.19 34.80
C GLU A 76 -1.59 4.93 35.42
N ALA A 77 -0.89 4.29 36.37
CA ALA A 77 -1.34 3.03 36.95
C ALA A 77 -2.70 3.20 37.66
N GLU A 78 -3.69 2.41 37.25
CA GLU A 78 -4.99 2.33 37.90
C GLU A 78 -4.83 1.59 39.24
N VAL A 79 -5.04 2.30 40.36
CA VAL A 79 -4.92 1.71 41.69
C VAL A 79 -6.27 1.19 42.19
N ASN A 80 -7.35 1.89 41.89
CA ASN A 80 -8.69 1.48 42.27
C ASN A 80 -9.75 2.16 41.39
N ARG A 81 -11.01 1.78 41.60
CA ARG A 81 -12.18 2.51 41.10
C ARG A 81 -13.08 2.93 42.25
N PHE A 82 -13.77 4.04 42.08
CA PHE A 82 -14.81 4.49 43.00
C PHE A 82 -16.07 4.84 42.23
N SER A 83 -17.22 4.69 42.88
CA SER A 83 -18.52 4.95 42.26
C SER A 83 -19.10 6.27 42.77
N VAL A 84 -19.54 7.11 41.84
CA VAL A 84 -20.28 8.36 42.10
C VAL A 84 -21.39 8.44 41.06
N ASP A 85 -22.61 8.78 41.47
CA ASP A 85 -23.78 8.91 40.58
C ASP A 85 -23.98 7.71 39.64
N ASP A 86 -23.85 6.50 40.19
CA ASP A 86 -23.98 5.22 39.48
C ASP A 86 -22.98 5.02 38.32
N ARG A 87 -21.88 5.78 38.33
CA ARG A 87 -20.77 5.68 37.38
C ARG A 87 -19.49 5.30 38.09
N SER A 88 -18.76 4.37 37.48
CA SER A 88 -17.46 3.90 37.98
C SER A 88 -16.33 4.75 37.40
N TYR A 89 -15.58 5.41 38.27
CA TYR A 89 -14.43 6.26 37.94
C TYR A 89 -13.13 5.59 38.36
N LYS A 90 -12.10 5.71 37.51
CA LYS A 90 -10.74 5.22 37.83
C LYS A 90 -10.02 6.21 38.74
N VAL A 91 -9.30 5.68 39.72
CA VAL A 91 -8.35 6.43 40.54
C VAL A 91 -6.95 6.13 40.03
N ILE A 92 -6.33 7.15 39.44
CA ILE A 92 -4.99 7.07 38.85
C ILE A 92 -4.10 8.05 39.61
N PRO A 93 -3.35 7.61 40.64
CA PRO A 93 -2.32 8.45 41.22
C PRO A 93 -1.24 8.71 40.17
N GLN A 94 -0.77 9.95 40.13
CA GLN A 94 0.29 10.41 39.24
C GLN A 94 1.15 11.42 39.97
N ALA A 95 2.41 11.55 39.56
CA ALA A 95 3.20 12.71 39.97
C ALA A 95 2.52 14.00 39.51
N GLY A 96 2.64 15.06 40.32
CA GLY A 96 2.20 16.39 39.92
C GLY A 96 2.83 16.77 38.58
N ARG A 97 2.11 17.53 37.73
CA ARG A 97 2.53 17.82 36.35
C ARG A 97 3.99 18.29 36.27
N ASP A 98 4.37 19.22 37.15
CA ASP A 98 5.71 19.82 37.14
C ASP A 98 6.84 18.81 37.44
N PHE A 99 6.53 17.69 38.07
CA PHE A 99 7.48 16.62 38.42
C PHE A 99 7.53 15.49 37.38
N ARG A 100 6.95 15.69 36.19
CA ARG A 100 6.96 14.68 35.10
C ARG A 100 7.05 15.27 33.70
N LEU A 101 7.39 16.55 33.59
CA LEU A 101 7.50 17.25 32.30
C LEU A 101 8.82 16.97 31.58
N THR A 102 9.89 16.74 32.34
CA THR A 102 11.23 16.56 31.79
C THR A 102 11.89 15.30 32.35
N GLU A 103 12.96 14.88 31.70
CA GLU A 103 13.69 13.68 32.08
C GLU A 103 14.48 13.86 33.39
N GLU A 104 14.92 15.07 33.69
CA GLU A 104 15.61 15.40 34.95
C GLU A 104 14.69 15.27 36.15
N GLU A 105 13.37 15.37 35.95
CA GLU A 105 12.40 15.12 37.03
C GLU A 105 12.31 13.64 37.38
N LEU A 106 12.51 12.72 36.43
CA LEU A 106 12.56 11.28 36.73
C LEU A 106 13.71 10.96 37.68
N GLU A 107 14.87 11.60 37.49
CA GLU A 107 16.05 11.40 38.32
C GLU A 107 15.84 11.78 39.79
N LYS A 108 14.90 12.69 40.05
CA LYS A 108 14.56 13.21 41.38
C LYS A 108 13.56 12.35 42.16
N TYR A 109 13.00 11.32 41.54
CA TYR A 109 12.11 10.39 42.26
C TYR A 109 12.89 9.64 43.33
N TYR A 110 12.25 9.35 44.46
CA TYR A 110 12.88 8.62 45.54
C TYR A 110 12.36 7.19 45.59
N LEU A 111 13.29 6.27 45.84
CA LEU A 111 13.04 4.87 46.12
C LEU A 111 13.29 4.62 47.59
N ARG A 112 12.48 3.76 48.19
CA ARG A 112 12.65 3.32 49.57
C ARG A 112 13.44 2.02 49.59
N THR A 113 14.51 1.97 50.37
CA THR A 113 15.32 0.75 50.55
C THR A 113 14.69 -0.18 51.59
N ALA A 114 15.17 -1.42 51.67
CA ALA A 114 14.81 -2.35 52.75
C ALA A 114 15.19 -1.83 54.16
N SER A 115 16.15 -0.89 54.25
CA SER A 115 16.53 -0.20 55.49
C SER A 115 15.66 1.03 55.80
N ASP A 116 14.59 1.26 55.04
CA ASP A 116 13.68 2.42 55.14
C ASP A 116 14.32 3.78 54.79
N GLU A 117 15.51 3.77 54.17
CA GLU A 117 16.17 4.97 53.67
C GLU A 117 15.62 5.37 52.31
N LEU A 118 15.58 6.68 52.05
CA LEU A 118 15.19 7.22 50.75
C LEU A 118 16.43 7.48 49.91
N VAL A 119 16.47 6.87 48.73
CA VAL A 119 17.57 7.00 47.78
C VAL A 119 17.01 7.52 46.46
N PRO A 120 17.63 8.55 45.84
CA PRO A 120 17.15 9.06 44.55
C PRO A 120 17.28 8.00 43.45
N LEU A 121 16.32 7.99 42.52
CA LEU A 121 16.21 7.04 41.43
C LEU A 121 17.45 7.11 40.53
N SER A 122 18.01 8.30 40.33
CA SER A 122 19.27 8.54 39.60
C SER A 122 20.45 7.71 40.09
N SER A 123 20.43 7.23 41.34
CA SER A 123 21.50 6.37 41.87
C SER A 123 21.51 4.95 41.28
N VAL A 124 20.39 4.50 40.69
CA VAL A 124 20.18 3.14 40.18
C VAL A 124 19.69 3.11 38.73
N ILE A 125 19.46 4.25 38.10
CA ILE A 125 19.06 4.34 36.68
C ILE A 125 20.09 5.10 35.84
N ARG A 126 20.06 4.84 34.54
CA ARG A 126 20.68 5.65 33.50
C ARG A 126 19.63 5.91 32.43
N LEU A 127 19.52 7.16 32.01
CA LEU A 127 18.63 7.55 30.92
C LEU A 127 19.41 7.46 29.60
N GLU A 128 18.84 6.76 28.62
CA GLU A 128 19.37 6.68 27.25
C GLU A 128 18.34 7.28 26.29
N HIS A 129 18.78 8.22 25.44
CA HIS A 129 17.94 8.74 24.37
C HIS A 129 18.02 7.83 23.17
N ARG A 130 16.87 7.39 22.69
CA ARG A 130 16.73 6.67 21.42
C ARG A 130 15.67 7.33 20.58
N VAL A 131 15.81 7.18 19.27
CA VAL A 131 14.76 7.55 18.34
C VAL A 131 14.16 6.26 17.81
N GLN A 132 12.88 6.09 18.08
CA GLN A 132 12.11 4.92 17.71
C GLN A 132 11.30 5.19 16.44
N PRO A 133 10.90 4.14 15.71
CA PRO A 133 9.98 4.28 14.60
C PRO A 133 8.63 4.80 15.10
N ASN A 134 8.01 5.68 14.32
CA ASN A 134 6.68 6.21 14.57
C ASN A 134 5.61 5.10 14.59
N GLN A 135 5.80 4.04 13.82
CA GLN A 135 4.91 2.89 13.72
C GLN A 135 5.65 1.62 13.27
N LEU A 136 5.24 0.46 13.82
CA LEU A 136 5.79 -0.85 13.44
C LEU A 136 4.95 -1.48 12.32
N SER A 137 5.09 -0.97 11.09
CA SER A 137 4.25 -1.40 9.96
C SER A 137 4.67 -2.76 9.40
N GLN A 138 3.68 -3.62 9.15
CA GLN A 138 3.90 -4.93 8.56
C GLN A 138 3.04 -5.17 7.32
N TYR A 139 3.61 -5.87 6.34
CA TYR A 139 2.94 -6.27 5.11
C TYR A 139 3.18 -7.76 4.88
N GLN A 140 2.11 -8.56 4.89
CA GLN A 140 2.21 -10.02 4.79
C GLN A 140 3.21 -10.60 5.81
N GLN A 141 3.13 -10.13 7.07
CA GLN A 141 4.00 -10.52 8.20
C GLN A 141 5.48 -10.11 8.05
N LEU A 142 5.85 -9.34 7.02
CA LEU A 142 7.18 -8.77 6.85
C LEU A 142 7.20 -7.33 7.35
N ASN A 143 8.34 -6.89 7.90
CA ASN A 143 8.54 -5.47 8.20
C ASN A 143 8.42 -4.67 6.91
N SER A 144 7.76 -3.52 6.96
CA SER A 144 7.45 -2.80 5.74
C SER A 144 7.35 -1.30 5.93
N THR A 145 7.54 -0.60 4.82
CA THR A 145 7.18 0.80 4.68
C THR A 145 6.39 1.00 3.41
N THR A 146 5.47 1.96 3.41
CA THR A 146 4.69 2.31 2.22
C THR A 146 5.16 3.66 1.69
N ILE A 147 5.57 3.67 0.43
CA ILE A 147 5.78 4.89 -0.35
C ILE A 147 4.42 5.32 -0.90
N GLN A 148 4.00 6.51 -0.50
CA GLN A 148 2.74 7.11 -0.91
C GLN A 148 2.96 8.43 -1.62
N GLY A 149 2.14 8.72 -2.61
CA GLY A 149 2.29 9.96 -3.35
C GLY A 149 1.27 10.17 -4.45
N LEU A 150 1.61 11.11 -5.32
CA LEU A 150 0.86 11.43 -6.52
C LEU A 150 1.81 11.56 -7.71
N VAL A 151 1.50 10.84 -8.78
CA VAL A 151 2.23 10.90 -10.05
C VAL A 151 1.91 12.21 -10.76
N MET A 152 2.92 12.83 -11.36
CA MET A 152 2.81 14.08 -12.12
C MET A 152 2.14 13.83 -13.48
N PRO A 153 1.04 14.52 -13.83
CA PRO A 153 0.50 14.50 -15.18
C PRO A 153 1.54 14.97 -16.21
N PRO A 154 1.63 14.36 -17.41
CA PRO A 154 0.71 13.38 -17.99
C PRO A 154 1.02 11.91 -17.64
N ASN A 155 1.96 11.63 -16.71
CA ASN A 155 2.38 10.27 -16.40
C ASN A 155 1.26 9.47 -15.71
N THR A 156 1.26 8.15 -15.90
CA THR A 156 0.23 7.25 -15.36
C THR A 156 0.67 6.62 -14.03
N LEU A 157 -0.30 6.13 -13.26
CA LEU A 157 -0.03 5.35 -12.05
C LEU A 157 0.87 4.14 -12.35
N GLY A 158 0.63 3.44 -13.46
CA GLY A 158 1.46 2.30 -13.87
C GLY A 158 2.91 2.68 -14.13
N THR A 159 3.17 3.81 -14.78
CA THR A 159 4.52 4.33 -15.00
C THR A 159 5.24 4.61 -13.68
N GLY A 160 4.56 5.25 -12.73
CA GLY A 160 5.12 5.53 -11.40
C GLY A 160 5.39 4.27 -10.59
N LEU A 161 4.50 3.28 -10.62
CA LEU A 161 4.69 2.00 -9.94
C LEU A 161 5.82 1.18 -10.56
N ALA A 162 5.90 1.14 -11.89
CA ALA A 162 6.96 0.43 -12.60
C ALA A 162 8.35 1.00 -12.27
N LEU A 163 8.49 2.33 -12.25
CA LEU A 163 9.74 2.98 -11.82
C LEU A 163 10.11 2.56 -10.40
N LEU A 164 9.17 2.58 -9.45
CA LEU A 164 9.45 2.20 -8.06
C LEU A 164 9.83 0.73 -7.92
N GLU A 165 9.20 -0.15 -8.69
CA GLU A 165 9.51 -1.59 -8.71
C GLU A 165 10.90 -1.87 -9.31
N GLU A 166 11.22 -1.25 -10.45
CA GLU A 166 12.54 -1.35 -11.10
C GLU A 166 13.64 -0.80 -10.20
N THR A 167 13.43 0.41 -9.66
CA THR A 167 14.39 1.04 -8.76
C THR A 167 14.59 0.19 -7.50
N LEU A 168 13.53 -0.37 -6.93
CA LEU A 168 13.66 -1.25 -5.75
C LEU A 168 14.48 -2.50 -6.10
N ALA A 169 14.26 -3.10 -7.28
CA ALA A 169 15.00 -4.28 -7.72
C ALA A 169 16.49 -4.01 -7.93
N GLU A 170 16.87 -2.79 -8.30
CA GLU A 170 18.28 -2.38 -8.47
C GLU A 170 18.99 -2.15 -7.13
N ILE A 171 18.30 -1.55 -6.16
CA ILE A 171 18.96 -0.98 -4.96
C ILE A 171 18.85 -1.90 -3.75
N ALA A 172 17.81 -2.72 -3.70
CA ALA A 172 17.49 -3.50 -2.52
C ALA A 172 18.14 -4.89 -2.55
N PRO A 173 18.60 -5.41 -1.39
CA PRO A 173 19.01 -6.79 -1.28
C PRO A 173 17.91 -7.79 -1.67
N PRO A 174 18.24 -9.04 -2.01
CA PRO A 174 17.25 -10.07 -2.40
C PRO A 174 16.19 -10.42 -1.35
N SER A 175 16.37 -10.01 -0.09
CA SER A 175 15.39 -10.18 0.99
C SER A 175 14.18 -9.25 0.87
N PHE A 176 14.28 -8.20 0.04
CA PHE A 176 13.23 -7.21 -0.16
C PHE A 176 12.24 -7.64 -1.23
N ARG A 177 10.98 -7.25 -1.02
CA ARG A 177 9.87 -7.55 -1.91
C ARG A 177 9.03 -6.30 -2.12
N ALA A 178 8.63 -6.09 -3.37
CA ALA A 178 7.61 -5.13 -3.72
C ALA A 178 6.23 -5.63 -3.33
N GLY A 179 5.36 -4.71 -2.93
CA GLY A 179 3.96 -4.95 -2.66
C GLY A 179 3.12 -3.74 -3.04
N TYR A 180 1.80 -3.94 -3.05
CA TYR A 180 0.86 -2.90 -3.46
C TYR A 180 -0.31 -2.87 -2.49
N THR A 181 -0.81 -1.67 -2.16
CA THR A 181 -2.01 -1.47 -1.34
C THR A 181 -2.94 -0.43 -1.97
N GLY A 182 -4.15 -0.28 -1.42
CA GLY A 182 -5.12 0.72 -1.90
C GLY A 182 -5.45 0.59 -3.39
N GLU A 183 -5.54 1.74 -4.07
CA GLU A 183 -5.81 1.82 -5.51
C GLU A 183 -4.68 1.21 -6.36
N SER A 184 -3.43 1.30 -5.90
CA SER A 184 -2.29 0.67 -6.60
C SER A 184 -2.43 -0.86 -6.65
N ARG A 185 -2.93 -1.48 -5.58
CA ARG A 185 -3.22 -2.93 -5.58
C ARG A 185 -4.30 -3.29 -6.58
N ARG A 186 -5.41 -2.53 -6.60
CA ARG A 186 -6.52 -2.77 -7.54
C ARG A 186 -6.04 -2.65 -8.98
N PHE A 187 -5.30 -1.59 -9.28
CA PHE A 187 -4.68 -1.39 -10.59
C PHE A 187 -3.83 -2.60 -11.01
N MET A 188 -2.95 -3.11 -10.13
CA MET A 188 -2.10 -4.27 -10.45
C MET A 188 -2.91 -5.58 -10.61
N GLN A 189 -3.96 -5.78 -9.82
CA GLN A 189 -4.82 -6.98 -9.91
C GLN A 189 -5.68 -6.97 -11.17
N GLU A 190 -6.19 -5.81 -11.56
CA GLU A 190 -7.11 -5.65 -12.69
C GLU A 190 -6.37 -5.59 -14.03
N SER A 191 -5.18 -4.98 -14.08
CA SER A 191 -4.41 -4.82 -15.32
C SER A 191 -4.05 -6.16 -15.98
N GLY A 192 -3.83 -7.23 -15.20
CA GLY A 192 -3.50 -8.55 -15.72
C GLY A 192 -4.69 -9.31 -16.34
N SER A 193 -5.93 -8.96 -16.00
CA SER A 193 -7.11 -9.73 -16.39
C SER A 193 -7.67 -9.33 -17.77
N PHE A 194 -7.37 -8.11 -18.24
CA PHE A 194 -7.97 -7.56 -19.46
C PHE A 194 -7.65 -8.36 -20.74
N PRO A 195 -6.38 -8.71 -21.06
CA PRO A 195 -6.08 -9.47 -22.28
C PRO A 195 -6.75 -10.85 -22.31
N VAL A 196 -6.89 -11.48 -21.14
CA VAL A 196 -7.54 -12.78 -20.99
C VAL A 196 -9.05 -12.67 -21.27
N LEU A 197 -9.72 -11.71 -20.63
CA LEU A 197 -11.16 -11.46 -20.83
C LEU A 197 -11.45 -11.02 -22.27
N PHE A 198 -10.57 -10.20 -22.84
CA PHE A 198 -10.64 -9.74 -24.22
C PHE A 198 -10.53 -10.91 -25.21
N GLY A 199 -9.52 -11.77 -25.05
CA GLY A 199 -9.34 -12.96 -25.88
C GLY A 199 -10.50 -13.95 -25.76
N LEU A 200 -10.97 -14.21 -24.54
CA LEU A 200 -12.13 -15.07 -24.30
C LEU A 200 -13.40 -14.51 -24.96
N SER A 201 -13.61 -13.19 -24.90
CA SER A 201 -14.74 -12.53 -25.54
C SER A 201 -14.70 -12.70 -27.06
N LEU A 202 -13.54 -12.57 -27.68
CA LEU A 202 -13.39 -12.80 -29.13
C LEU A 202 -13.68 -14.24 -29.52
N ILE A 203 -13.25 -15.21 -28.71
CA ILE A 203 -13.56 -16.64 -28.94
C ILE A 203 -15.07 -16.87 -28.83
N LEU A 204 -15.73 -16.32 -27.83
CA LEU A 204 -17.19 -16.46 -27.67
C LEU A 204 -17.95 -15.82 -28.82
N ILE A 205 -17.57 -14.61 -29.24
CA ILE A 205 -18.17 -13.95 -30.40
C ILE A 205 -17.95 -14.80 -31.67
N PHE A 206 -16.74 -15.31 -31.88
CA PHE A 206 -16.44 -16.19 -33.00
C PHE A 206 -17.36 -17.43 -33.02
N LEU A 207 -17.51 -18.11 -31.88
CA LEU A 207 -18.32 -19.32 -31.78
C LEU A 207 -19.82 -19.05 -32.01
N VAL A 208 -20.35 -17.96 -31.45
CA VAL A 208 -21.74 -17.56 -31.65
C VAL A 208 -22.01 -17.23 -33.11
N LEU A 209 -21.11 -16.48 -33.76
CA LEU A 209 -21.21 -16.18 -35.18
C LEU A 209 -21.04 -17.41 -36.06
N ALA A 210 -20.16 -18.34 -35.68
CA ALA A 210 -19.96 -19.58 -36.41
C ALA A 210 -21.24 -20.43 -36.39
N ALA A 211 -21.91 -20.48 -35.23
CA ALA A 211 -23.21 -21.13 -35.11
C ALA A 211 -24.30 -20.40 -35.90
N GLN A 212 -24.30 -19.06 -35.90
CA GLN A 212 -25.29 -18.25 -36.64
C GLN A 212 -25.16 -18.41 -38.16
N PHE A 213 -23.94 -18.33 -38.70
CA PHE A 213 -23.69 -18.47 -40.14
C PHE A 213 -23.56 -19.92 -40.61
N ASN A 214 -23.54 -20.88 -39.68
CA ASN A 214 -23.21 -22.29 -39.96
C ASN A 214 -21.90 -22.42 -40.77
N SER A 215 -20.92 -21.56 -40.49
CA SER A 215 -19.66 -21.43 -41.23
C SER A 215 -18.56 -20.92 -40.30
N PHE A 216 -17.34 -21.44 -40.43
CA PHE A 216 -16.16 -20.95 -39.69
C PHE A 216 -15.42 -19.81 -40.40
N ARG A 217 -15.72 -19.57 -41.68
CA ARG A 217 -15.03 -18.54 -42.49
C ARG A 217 -15.67 -17.17 -42.32
N ASP A 218 -16.99 -17.14 -42.37
CA ASP A 218 -17.80 -15.92 -42.34
C ASP A 218 -17.60 -15.12 -41.04
N PRO A 219 -17.53 -15.75 -39.84
CA PRO A 219 -17.19 -15.05 -38.60
C PRO A 219 -15.80 -14.41 -38.62
N LEU A 220 -14.83 -15.05 -39.28
CA LEU A 220 -13.46 -14.56 -39.35
C LEU A 220 -13.41 -13.26 -40.16
N VAL A 221 -14.19 -13.17 -41.25
CA VAL A 221 -14.36 -11.94 -42.04
C VAL A 221 -14.92 -10.79 -41.18
N VAL A 222 -15.91 -11.08 -40.33
CA VAL A 222 -16.46 -10.09 -39.39
C VAL A 222 -15.41 -9.65 -38.36
N LEU A 223 -14.63 -10.59 -37.82
CA LEU A 223 -13.62 -10.30 -36.80
C LEU A 223 -12.41 -9.50 -37.31
N VAL A 224 -12.13 -9.50 -38.61
CA VAL A 224 -11.09 -8.62 -39.20
C VAL A 224 -11.40 -7.13 -38.98
N ALA A 225 -12.68 -6.75 -38.83
CA ALA A 225 -13.06 -5.38 -38.51
C ALA A 225 -12.71 -4.97 -37.06
N VAL A 226 -12.50 -5.93 -36.16
CA VAL A 226 -12.29 -5.68 -34.73
C VAL A 226 -10.93 -5.01 -34.45
N PRO A 227 -9.77 -5.51 -34.93
CA PRO A 227 -8.49 -4.80 -34.80
C PRO A 227 -8.54 -3.35 -35.31
N LEU A 228 -9.28 -3.11 -36.39
CA LEU A 228 -9.43 -1.76 -36.95
C LEU A 228 -10.23 -0.84 -36.01
N SER A 229 -11.28 -1.34 -35.36
CA SER A 229 -12.02 -0.57 -34.34
C SER A 229 -11.17 -0.23 -33.11
N ILE A 230 -10.32 -1.17 -32.68
CA ILE A 230 -9.42 -0.97 -31.54
C ILE A 230 -8.40 0.11 -31.87
N PHE A 231 -7.86 0.09 -33.09
CA PHE A 231 -6.96 1.15 -33.55
C PHE A 231 -7.60 2.54 -33.37
N GLY A 232 -8.86 2.70 -33.80
CA GLY A 232 -9.61 3.95 -33.60
C GLY A 232 -9.78 4.35 -32.13
N ALA A 233 -9.96 3.38 -31.23
CA ALA A 233 -10.07 3.64 -29.80
C ALA A 233 -8.71 3.90 -29.11
N VAL A 234 -7.61 3.39 -29.66
CA VAL A 234 -6.25 3.62 -29.15
C VAL A 234 -5.77 5.04 -29.49
N VAL A 235 -6.20 5.65 -30.59
CA VAL A 235 -5.81 7.03 -30.97
C VAL A 235 -6.02 8.05 -29.84
N PRO A 236 -7.21 8.22 -29.25
CA PRO A 236 -7.41 9.18 -28.15
C PRO A 236 -6.64 8.81 -26.88
N ILE A 237 -6.33 7.53 -26.66
CA ILE A 237 -5.48 7.07 -25.55
C ILE A 237 -4.03 7.47 -25.81
N ALA A 238 -3.53 7.28 -27.03
CA ALA A 238 -2.17 7.60 -27.44
C ALA A 238 -1.89 9.11 -27.40
N ILE A 239 -2.89 9.94 -27.69
CA ILE A 239 -2.79 11.41 -27.60
C ILE A 239 -2.97 11.91 -26.15
N GLY A 240 -3.26 11.02 -25.19
CA GLY A 240 -3.34 11.35 -23.77
C GLY A 240 -4.67 12.00 -23.33
N VAL A 241 -5.72 11.91 -24.15
CA VAL A 241 -7.05 12.47 -23.83
C VAL A 241 -7.76 11.59 -22.80
N VAL A 242 -7.55 10.28 -22.86
CA VAL A 242 -8.18 9.29 -21.99
C VAL A 242 -7.15 8.26 -21.52
N THR A 243 -7.24 7.81 -20.28
CA THR A 243 -6.37 6.77 -19.73
C THR A 243 -6.97 5.38 -19.88
N LEU A 244 -6.12 4.35 -19.97
CA LEU A 244 -6.58 2.96 -19.95
C LEU A 244 -6.99 2.57 -18.52
N ASN A 245 -8.29 2.48 -18.29
CA ASN A 245 -8.93 2.07 -17.03
C ASN A 245 -10.11 1.12 -17.29
N ILE A 246 -10.74 0.60 -16.23
CA ILE A 246 -11.86 -0.35 -16.32
C ILE A 246 -12.98 0.17 -17.23
N TYR A 247 -13.33 1.45 -17.15
CA TYR A 247 -14.41 2.03 -17.97
C TYR A 247 -14.04 2.02 -19.46
N THR A 248 -12.81 2.41 -19.80
CA THR A 248 -12.34 2.33 -21.19
C THR A 248 -12.25 0.89 -21.70
N GLN A 249 -11.91 -0.07 -20.84
CA GLN A 249 -11.87 -1.49 -21.19
C GLN A 249 -13.27 -2.03 -21.49
N ILE A 250 -14.27 -1.69 -20.68
CA ILE A 250 -15.68 -2.03 -20.95
C ILE A 250 -16.16 -1.33 -22.25
N GLY A 251 -15.75 -0.09 -22.47
CA GLY A 251 -16.01 0.64 -23.71
C GLY A 251 -15.42 -0.07 -24.94
N LEU A 252 -14.18 -0.54 -24.87
CA LEU A 252 -13.54 -1.33 -25.91
C LEU A 252 -14.31 -2.63 -26.20
N LEU A 253 -14.72 -3.36 -25.16
CA LEU A 253 -15.55 -4.57 -25.32
C LEU A 253 -16.89 -4.26 -26.01
N THR A 254 -17.52 -3.14 -25.66
CA THR A 254 -18.77 -2.71 -26.27
C THR A 254 -18.57 -2.31 -27.74
N LEU A 255 -17.45 -1.66 -28.05
CA LEU A 255 -17.09 -1.26 -29.41
C LEU A 255 -16.97 -2.46 -30.35
N ILE A 256 -16.41 -3.58 -29.87
CA ILE A 256 -16.35 -4.85 -30.61
C ILE A 256 -17.75 -5.29 -31.02
N GLY A 257 -18.71 -5.32 -30.09
CA GLY A 257 -20.09 -5.71 -30.39
C GLY A 257 -20.76 -4.78 -31.41
N LEU A 258 -20.52 -3.47 -31.28
CA LEU A 258 -21.09 -2.47 -32.19
C LEU A 258 -20.54 -2.60 -33.61
N ILE A 259 -19.22 -2.77 -33.78
CA ILE A 259 -18.62 -2.94 -35.11
C ILE A 259 -18.98 -4.30 -35.71
N SER A 260 -18.99 -5.36 -34.89
CA SER A 260 -19.40 -6.69 -35.33
C SER A 260 -20.84 -6.69 -35.85
N LYS A 261 -21.76 -5.93 -35.25
CA LYS A 261 -23.14 -5.79 -35.77
C LYS A 261 -23.17 -5.35 -37.24
N HIS A 262 -22.37 -4.36 -37.61
CA HIS A 262 -22.29 -3.90 -38.99
C HIS A 262 -21.63 -4.95 -39.91
N GLY A 263 -20.57 -5.60 -39.44
CA GLY A 263 -19.93 -6.69 -40.17
C GLY A 263 -20.86 -7.87 -40.42
N ILE A 264 -21.66 -8.27 -39.42
CA ILE A 264 -22.66 -9.33 -39.51
C ILE A 264 -23.67 -9.01 -40.62
N LEU A 265 -24.22 -7.80 -40.63
CA LEU A 265 -25.23 -7.39 -41.61
C LEU A 265 -24.70 -7.45 -43.05
N ILE A 266 -23.47 -6.96 -43.28
CA ILE A 266 -22.84 -6.96 -44.61
C ILE A 266 -22.59 -8.40 -45.08
N VAL A 267 -22.01 -9.24 -44.24
CA VAL A 267 -21.70 -10.64 -44.57
C VAL A 267 -23.00 -11.42 -44.81
N GLU A 268 -24.01 -11.21 -43.97
CA GLU A 268 -25.31 -11.87 -44.13
C GLU A 268 -26.00 -11.44 -45.43
N PHE A 269 -25.96 -10.16 -45.79
CA PHE A 269 -26.52 -9.66 -47.04
C PHE A 269 -25.78 -10.22 -48.27
N ALA A 270 -24.46 -10.26 -48.25
CA ALA A 270 -23.65 -10.86 -49.32
C ALA A 270 -23.93 -12.36 -49.48
N ASN A 271 -24.07 -13.08 -48.36
CA ASN A 271 -24.45 -14.50 -48.35
C ASN A 271 -25.87 -14.70 -48.92
N GLN A 272 -26.82 -13.83 -48.60
CA GLN A 272 -28.17 -13.87 -49.17
C GLN A 272 -28.17 -13.63 -50.69
N LEU A 273 -27.39 -12.67 -51.20
CA LEU A 273 -27.25 -12.44 -52.64
C LEU A 273 -26.59 -13.62 -53.36
N THR A 274 -25.55 -14.19 -52.76
CA THR A 274 -24.90 -15.40 -53.29
C THR A 274 -25.87 -16.58 -53.34
N ALA A 275 -26.72 -16.76 -52.31
CA ALA A 275 -27.75 -17.79 -52.27
C ALA A 275 -28.85 -17.59 -53.34
N ARG A 276 -29.09 -16.35 -53.78
CA ARG A 276 -30.01 -16.01 -54.88
C ARG A 276 -29.38 -16.15 -56.28
N GLY A 277 -28.14 -16.63 -56.37
CA GLY A 277 -27.45 -16.92 -57.63
C GLY A 277 -26.56 -15.81 -58.15
N THR A 278 -26.31 -14.75 -57.38
CA THR A 278 -25.33 -13.71 -57.72
C THR A 278 -23.90 -14.24 -57.58
N ASP A 279 -23.02 -13.92 -58.54
CA ASP A 279 -21.60 -14.27 -58.42
C ASP A 279 -20.96 -13.60 -57.19
N ARG A 280 -20.02 -14.30 -56.53
CA ARG A 280 -19.45 -13.85 -55.25
C ARG A 280 -18.77 -12.49 -55.32
N ARG A 281 -18.22 -12.11 -56.48
CA ARG A 281 -17.61 -10.79 -56.68
C ARG A 281 -18.62 -9.67 -56.90
N ALA A 282 -19.82 -10.00 -57.34
CA ALA A 282 -20.91 -9.06 -57.52
C ALA A 282 -21.79 -8.92 -56.26
N ALA A 283 -21.66 -9.85 -55.31
CA ALA A 283 -22.39 -9.87 -54.04
C ALA A 283 -21.70 -9.09 -52.91
N VAL A 284 -20.43 -8.68 -53.08
CA VAL A 284 -19.61 -7.90 -52.14
C VAL A 284 -19.41 -6.50 -52.70
#